data_AF-A0A396P7Z4-F1
#
_entry.id   AF-A0A396P7Z4-F1
#
_cell.length_a   1.000
_cell.length_b   1.000
_cell.length_c   1.000
_cell.angle_alpha   90.00
_cell.angle_beta   90.00
_cell.angle_gamma   90.00
#
_symmetry.space_group_name_H-M   'P 1'
#
loop_
_entity.id
_entity.type
_entity.pdbx_description
1 polymer ?
#
loop_
_entity_poly.entity_id
_entity_poly.type
_entity_poly.pdbx_seq_one_letter_code
_entity_poly.pdbx_strand_id
1 'polypeptide(L)'
;MKKMRKNGKTRETVLSMAGTLAAIGIGCAVFVPERFRAHAWLLIIGICMVFLWELWKEKQTRRTERERERTMQIVDLEPDYKNLFAQQLQLRVQEKLRVKFPEATVALGEKEIMCIAERKKAAYIPVQQAGEYCHISIALSEMGEIHMNLFSLVNFESIQGTKNLMENKKQDIEQWFTQKGQQLLTELITNMNSRGYSKLSINENGDVTVKENGRNVRKDHFHEIPPKESWARLRELMMDEDVQVKVSGRQLTFAW
;
A
#
# COMPACT_ATOMS: atom_id res chain seq x y z
N MET A 1 -21.66 35.95 -22.93
CA MET A 1 -22.18 37.10 -23.71
C MET A 1 -21.21 38.27 -23.92
N LYS A 2 -20.12 38.42 -23.13
CA LYS A 2 -19.21 39.60 -23.18
C LYS A 2 -18.14 39.60 -24.30
N LYS A 3 -17.96 38.48 -25.02
CA LYS A 3 -16.88 38.29 -26.02
C LYS A 3 -17.22 38.84 -27.42
N MET A 4 -18.50 38.93 -27.78
CA MET A 4 -18.91 39.40 -29.11
C MET A 4 -18.84 40.92 -29.28
N ARG A 5 -18.99 41.70 -28.21
CA ARG A 5 -18.94 43.18 -28.27
C ARG A 5 -17.54 43.75 -28.54
N LYS A 6 -16.47 42.99 -28.22
CA LYS A 6 -15.08 43.43 -28.46
C LYS A 6 -14.66 43.31 -29.94
N ASN A 7 -15.23 42.36 -30.68
CA ASN A 7 -14.80 42.05 -32.05
C ASN A 7 -15.40 42.99 -33.12
N GLY A 8 -16.53 43.62 -32.83
CA GLY A 8 -17.12 44.66 -33.70
C GLY A 8 -16.27 45.94 -33.72
N LYS A 9 -15.81 46.37 -32.53
CA LYS A 9 -15.01 47.59 -32.37
C LYS A 9 -13.67 47.54 -33.12
N THR A 10 -12.99 46.39 -33.13
CA THR A 10 -11.72 46.20 -33.86
C THR A 10 -11.91 46.15 -35.38
N ARG A 11 -13.06 45.69 -35.88
CA ARG A 11 -13.33 45.67 -37.32
C ARG A 11 -13.63 47.07 -37.86
N GLU A 12 -14.39 47.87 -37.11
CA GLU A 12 -14.69 49.27 -37.47
C GLU A 12 -13.42 50.14 -37.48
N THR A 13 -12.52 49.96 -36.50
CA THR A 13 -11.24 50.70 -36.49
C THR A 13 -10.33 50.32 -37.65
N VAL A 14 -10.31 49.05 -38.06
CA VAL A 14 -9.50 48.60 -39.20
C VAL A 14 -10.10 49.08 -40.53
N LEU A 15 -11.43 49.07 -40.68
CA LEU A 15 -12.09 49.63 -41.87
C LEU A 15 -11.88 51.14 -41.98
N SER A 16 -11.96 51.86 -40.86
CA SER A 16 -11.70 53.30 -40.82
C SER A 16 -10.26 53.63 -41.19
N MET A 17 -9.26 52.90 -40.65
CA MET A 17 -7.85 53.10 -41.01
C MET A 17 -7.56 52.79 -42.48
N ALA A 18 -8.20 51.76 -43.05
CA ALA A 18 -8.05 51.44 -44.48
C ALA A 18 -8.59 52.57 -45.38
N GLY A 19 -9.72 53.18 -45.00
CA GLY A 19 -10.29 54.33 -45.71
C GLY A 19 -9.38 55.57 -45.67
N THR A 20 -8.77 55.86 -44.52
CA THR A 20 -7.84 57.00 -44.38
C THR A 20 -6.56 56.80 -45.20
N LEU A 21 -6.01 55.58 -45.25
CA LEU A 21 -4.84 55.27 -46.07
C LEU A 21 -5.13 55.37 -47.58
N ALA A 22 -6.32 54.97 -48.02
CA ALA A 22 -6.73 55.13 -49.42
C ALA A 22 -6.85 56.62 -49.82
N ALA A 23 -7.41 57.46 -48.95
CA ALA A 23 -7.51 58.90 -49.20
C ALA A 23 -6.13 59.59 -49.27
N ILE A 24 -5.19 59.19 -48.40
CA ILE A 24 -3.80 59.70 -48.42
C ILE A 24 -3.07 59.24 -49.70
N GLY A 25 -3.27 58.00 -50.13
CA GLY A 25 -2.72 57.50 -51.40
C GLY A 25 -3.23 58.28 -52.62
N ILE A 26 -4.52 58.63 -52.64
CA ILE A 26 -5.13 59.45 -53.70
C ILE A 26 -4.58 60.89 -53.65
N GLY A 27 -4.44 61.49 -52.46
CA GLY A 27 -3.85 62.82 -52.30
C GLY A 27 -2.39 62.90 -52.77
N CYS A 28 -1.59 61.88 -52.48
CA CYS A 28 -0.22 61.77 -52.96
C CYS A 28 -0.14 61.57 -54.49
N ALA A 29 -1.14 60.97 -55.13
CA ALA A 29 -1.16 60.82 -56.58
C ALA A 29 -1.44 62.13 -57.34
N VAL A 30 -2.13 63.09 -56.70
CA VAL A 30 -2.49 64.39 -57.29
C VAL A 30 -1.42 65.46 -57.05
N PHE A 31 -0.72 65.42 -55.91
CA PHE A 31 0.19 66.50 -55.49
C PHE A 31 1.68 66.24 -55.79
N VAL A 32 2.07 65.00 -56.15
CA VAL A 32 3.48 64.64 -56.35
C VAL A 32 3.88 64.77 -57.83
N PRO A 33 4.92 65.57 -58.18
CA PRO A 33 5.43 65.69 -59.55
C PRO A 33 5.84 64.33 -60.12
N GLU A 34 5.57 64.09 -61.40
CA GLU A 34 5.70 62.80 -62.10
C GLU A 34 7.02 62.04 -61.85
N ARG A 35 8.12 62.77 -61.68
CA ARG A 35 9.46 62.25 -61.36
C ARG A 35 9.59 61.56 -59.99
N PHE A 36 8.78 61.92 -58.99
CA PHE A 36 8.87 61.39 -57.62
C PHE A 36 7.75 60.43 -57.23
N ARG A 37 6.74 60.28 -58.10
CA ARG A 37 5.57 59.44 -57.83
C ARG A 37 5.96 57.98 -57.58
N ALA A 38 6.92 57.44 -58.34
CA ALA A 38 7.43 56.09 -58.16
C ALA A 38 8.07 55.88 -56.78
N HIS A 39 8.91 56.82 -56.32
CA HIS A 39 9.54 56.74 -55.00
C HIS A 39 8.52 56.88 -53.86
N ALA A 40 7.50 57.73 -54.02
CA ALA A 40 6.42 57.86 -53.05
C ALA A 40 5.62 56.54 -52.90
N TRP A 41 5.29 55.86 -54.01
CA TRP A 41 4.65 54.54 -53.97
C TRP A 41 5.51 53.48 -53.29
N LEU A 42 6.83 53.47 -53.55
CA LEU A 42 7.75 52.54 -52.90
C LEU A 42 7.82 52.73 -51.38
N LEU A 43 7.82 53.98 -50.90
CA LEU A 43 7.79 54.27 -49.46
C LEU A 43 6.48 53.81 -48.81
N ILE A 44 5.34 54.05 -49.46
CA ILE A 44 4.02 53.60 -48.96
C ILE A 44 3.96 52.07 -48.91
N ILE A 45 4.44 51.39 -49.95
CA ILE A 45 4.50 49.92 -49.98
C ILE A 45 5.40 49.40 -48.87
N GLY A 46 6.55 50.02 -48.63
CA GLY A 46 7.46 49.66 -47.54
C GLY A 46 6.79 49.77 -46.17
N ILE A 47 6.10 50.88 -45.90
CA ILE A 47 5.38 51.10 -44.63
C ILE A 47 4.22 50.10 -44.48
N CYS A 48 3.45 49.86 -45.55
CA CYS A 48 2.39 48.86 -45.55
C CYS A 48 2.91 47.44 -45.29
N MET A 49 4.06 47.07 -45.86
CA MET A 49 4.69 45.76 -45.65
C MET A 49 5.11 45.56 -44.19
N VAL A 50 5.72 46.57 -43.55
CA VAL A 50 6.08 46.52 -42.13
C VAL A 50 4.83 46.40 -41.26
N PHE A 51 3.80 47.19 -41.55
CA PHE A 51 2.55 47.15 -40.78
C PHE A 51 1.82 45.81 -40.92
N LEU A 52 1.79 45.24 -42.14
CA LEU A 52 1.23 43.91 -42.39
C LEU A 52 2.05 42.82 -41.68
N TRP A 53 3.38 42.95 -41.62
CA TRP A 53 4.26 42.05 -40.89
C TRP A 53 4.00 42.08 -39.38
N GLU A 54 3.85 43.26 -38.79
CA GLU A 54 3.51 43.44 -37.36
C GLU A 54 2.17 42.77 -37.00
N LEU A 55 1.15 43.00 -37.85
CA LEU A 55 -0.18 42.40 -37.68
C LEU A 55 -0.18 40.89 -37.90
N TRP A 56 0.64 40.39 -38.83
CA TRP A 56 0.82 38.95 -39.05
C TRP A 56 1.53 38.31 -37.86
N LYS A 57 2.57 38.95 -37.31
CA LYS A 57 3.30 38.50 -36.13
C LYS A 57 2.37 38.35 -34.95
N GLU A 58 1.55 39.36 -34.66
CA GLU A 58 0.59 39.32 -33.55
C GLU A 58 -0.52 38.26 -33.76
N LYS A 59 -0.99 38.07 -35.00
CA LYS A 59 -1.94 36.98 -35.33
C LYS A 59 -1.30 35.60 -35.19
N GLN A 60 -0.03 35.45 -35.56
CA GLN A 60 0.72 34.21 -35.39
C GLN A 60 0.91 33.92 -33.90
N THR A 61 1.37 34.88 -33.10
CA THR A 61 1.52 34.69 -31.65
C THR A 61 0.20 34.31 -30.99
N ARG A 62 -0.92 34.96 -31.35
CA ARG A 62 -2.26 34.58 -30.86
C ARG A 62 -2.73 33.22 -31.39
N ARG A 63 -2.30 32.77 -32.58
CA ARG A 63 -2.59 31.41 -33.08
C ARG A 63 -1.76 30.38 -32.33
N THR A 64 -0.47 30.63 -32.13
CA THR A 64 0.44 29.76 -31.35
C THR A 64 0.02 29.69 -29.89
N GLU A 65 -0.45 30.78 -29.29
CA GLU A 65 -1.05 30.78 -27.94
C GLU A 65 -2.36 30.01 -27.91
N ARG A 66 -3.25 30.16 -28.90
CA ARG A 66 -4.48 29.35 -28.97
C ARG A 66 -4.23 27.88 -29.28
N GLU A 67 -3.17 27.57 -30.00
CA GLU A 67 -2.72 26.20 -30.25
C GLU A 67 -2.07 25.64 -29.00
N ARG A 68 -1.23 26.41 -28.29
CA ARG A 68 -0.69 26.05 -26.97
C ARG A 68 -1.80 25.84 -25.95
N GLU A 69 -2.77 26.76 -25.86
CA GLU A 69 -3.97 26.63 -25.05
C GLU A 69 -4.79 25.41 -25.48
N ARG A 70 -4.93 25.11 -26.78
CA ARG A 70 -5.60 23.88 -27.23
C ARG A 70 -4.82 22.60 -26.91
N THR A 71 -3.49 22.59 -27.04
CA THR A 71 -2.64 21.46 -26.67
C THR A 71 -2.53 21.30 -25.16
N MET A 72 -2.73 22.37 -24.39
CA MET A 72 -2.64 22.38 -22.92
C MET A 72 -4.01 22.17 -22.26
N GLN A 73 -5.12 22.46 -22.95
CA GLN A 73 -6.48 22.31 -22.39
C GLN A 73 -7.07 20.90 -22.49
N ILE A 74 -6.48 19.93 -23.20
CA ILE A 74 -7.02 18.56 -23.21
C ILE A 74 -5.89 17.51 -23.31
N VAL A 75 -5.12 17.38 -22.24
CA VAL A 75 -4.90 16.04 -21.67
C VAL A 75 -5.76 16.00 -20.41
N ASP A 76 -7.06 16.16 -20.62
CA ASP A 76 -8.08 15.80 -19.64
C ASP A 76 -8.29 14.28 -19.80
N LEU A 77 -7.21 13.51 -19.60
CA LEU A 77 -7.35 12.13 -19.18
C LEU A 77 -7.72 12.29 -17.71
N GLU A 78 -9.00 12.34 -17.39
CA GLU A 78 -9.46 12.01 -16.05
C GLU A 78 -8.81 10.66 -15.74
N PRO A 79 -7.76 10.64 -14.89
CA PRO A 79 -6.97 9.44 -14.76
C PRO A 79 -7.92 8.42 -14.15
N ASP A 80 -8.01 7.24 -14.74
CA ASP A 80 -8.80 6.17 -14.16
C ASP A 80 -8.09 5.74 -12.87
N TYR A 81 -8.40 6.43 -11.77
CA TYR A 81 -7.79 6.26 -10.46
C TYR A 81 -7.93 4.81 -9.99
N LYS A 82 -8.95 4.10 -10.47
CA LYS A 82 -9.12 2.67 -10.19
C LYS A 82 -8.03 1.85 -10.86
N ASN A 83 -7.76 2.11 -12.14
CA ASN A 83 -6.70 1.41 -12.88
C ASN A 83 -5.31 1.79 -12.37
N LEU A 84 -5.08 3.06 -12.03
CA LEU A 84 -3.82 3.49 -11.44
C LEU A 84 -3.60 2.87 -10.07
N PHE A 85 -4.65 2.82 -9.23
CA PHE A 85 -4.59 2.14 -7.95
C PHE A 85 -4.33 0.64 -8.11
N ALA A 86 -5.05 -0.03 -9.01
CA ALA A 86 -4.88 -1.44 -9.34
C ALA A 86 -3.43 -1.74 -9.76
N GLN A 87 -2.90 -0.95 -10.70
CA GLN A 87 -1.53 -1.09 -11.20
C GLN A 87 -0.50 -0.84 -10.10
N GLN A 88 -0.68 0.24 -9.33
CA GLN A 88 0.24 0.58 -8.25
C GLN A 88 0.24 -0.48 -7.15
N LEU A 89 -0.94 -1.00 -6.79
CA LEU A 89 -1.09 -2.05 -5.80
C LEU A 89 -0.42 -3.34 -6.28
N GLN A 90 -0.69 -3.75 -7.52
CA GLN A 90 -0.07 -4.91 -8.16
C GLN A 90 1.46 -4.81 -8.13
N LEU A 91 2.01 -3.66 -8.55
CA LEU A 91 3.46 -3.43 -8.55
C LEU A 91 4.05 -3.47 -7.14
N ARG A 92 3.40 -2.82 -6.18
CA ARG A 92 3.88 -2.74 -4.79
C ARG A 92 3.85 -4.09 -4.09
N VAL A 93 2.79 -4.87 -4.32
CA VAL A 93 2.69 -6.25 -3.82
C VAL A 93 3.80 -7.10 -4.41
N GLN A 94 3.96 -7.05 -5.74
CA GLN A 94 4.99 -7.82 -6.44
C GLN A 94 6.41 -7.45 -5.98
N GLU A 95 6.69 -6.16 -5.78
CA GLU A 95 7.98 -5.68 -5.28
C GLU A 95 8.28 -6.23 -3.88
N LYS A 96 7.33 -6.10 -2.95
CA LYS A 96 7.49 -6.61 -1.57
C LYS A 96 7.63 -8.13 -1.52
N LEU A 97 6.92 -8.84 -2.39
CA LEU A 97 7.04 -10.29 -2.51
C LEU A 97 8.43 -10.68 -3.03
N ARG A 98 8.92 -9.99 -4.06
CA ARG A 98 10.23 -10.24 -4.68
C ARG A 98 11.43 -10.00 -3.78
N VAL A 99 11.31 -9.10 -2.79
CA VAL A 99 12.36 -8.88 -1.78
C VAL A 99 12.71 -10.17 -1.03
N LYS A 100 11.72 -11.02 -0.77
CA LYS A 100 11.93 -12.32 -0.08
C LYS A 100 11.98 -13.50 -1.05
N PHE A 101 11.29 -13.42 -2.19
CA PHE A 101 11.18 -14.51 -3.16
C PHE A 101 11.37 -13.96 -4.59
N PRO A 102 12.60 -13.94 -5.14
CA PRO A 102 12.93 -13.25 -6.38
C PRO A 102 12.09 -13.69 -7.60
N GLU A 103 11.75 -14.98 -7.65
CA GLU A 103 11.00 -15.61 -8.73
C GLU A 103 9.48 -15.64 -8.49
N ALA A 104 9.01 -15.23 -7.30
CA ALA A 104 7.60 -15.34 -6.97
C ALA A 104 6.75 -14.36 -7.77
N THR A 105 5.59 -14.84 -8.23
CA THR A 105 4.63 -14.05 -9.01
C THR A 105 3.25 -14.14 -8.40
N VAL A 106 2.58 -12.99 -8.29
CA VAL A 106 1.19 -12.87 -7.83
C VAL A 106 0.41 -12.01 -8.81
N ALA A 107 -0.83 -12.39 -9.12
CA ALA A 107 -1.72 -11.65 -9.99
C ALA A 107 -2.97 -11.23 -9.21
N LEU A 108 -3.16 -9.92 -9.03
CA LEU A 108 -4.36 -9.35 -8.45
C LEU A 108 -5.39 -9.15 -9.57
N GLY A 109 -6.53 -9.84 -9.47
CA GLY A 109 -7.68 -9.58 -10.34
C GLY A 109 -8.53 -8.43 -9.82
N GLU A 110 -9.52 -8.03 -10.63
CA GLU A 110 -10.43 -6.92 -10.29
C GLU A 110 -11.18 -7.15 -8.98
N LYS A 111 -11.60 -8.40 -8.71
CA LYS A 111 -12.35 -8.75 -7.50
C LYS A 111 -11.49 -8.56 -6.25
N GLU A 112 -10.23 -8.95 -6.31
CA GLU A 112 -9.27 -8.84 -5.23
C GLU A 112 -8.94 -7.36 -4.96
N ILE A 113 -8.75 -6.57 -6.01
CA ILE A 113 -8.50 -5.12 -5.91
C ILE A 113 -9.68 -4.41 -5.25
N MET A 114 -10.91 -4.73 -5.65
CA MET A 114 -12.11 -4.16 -5.04
C MET A 114 -12.23 -4.55 -3.56
N CYS A 115 -11.94 -5.80 -3.22
CA CYS A 115 -11.95 -6.30 -1.85
C CYS A 115 -10.96 -5.53 -0.94
N ILE A 116 -9.75 -5.27 -1.45
CA ILE A 116 -8.72 -4.51 -0.74
C ILE A 116 -9.11 -3.02 -0.63
N ALA A 117 -9.71 -2.45 -1.68
CA ALA A 117 -10.14 -1.05 -1.72
C ALA A 117 -11.27 -0.74 -0.72
N GLU A 118 -12.15 -1.71 -0.41
CA GLU A 118 -13.24 -1.58 0.57
C GLU A 118 -12.76 -1.49 2.05
N ARG A 119 -11.43 -1.35 2.27
CA ARG A 119 -10.73 -1.02 3.53
C ARG A 119 -10.94 -1.96 4.73
N LYS A 120 -11.66 -3.08 4.59
CA LYS A 120 -11.94 -3.98 5.75
C LYS A 120 -11.78 -5.47 5.49
N LYS A 121 -11.35 -5.88 4.29
CA LYS A 121 -11.24 -7.30 3.94
C LYS A 121 -9.87 -7.60 3.36
N ALA A 122 -9.30 -8.72 3.78
CA ALA A 122 -8.11 -9.27 3.17
C ALA A 122 -8.51 -10.01 1.88
N ALA A 123 -7.77 -9.81 0.80
CA ALA A 123 -7.86 -10.64 -0.39
C ALA A 123 -6.93 -11.84 -0.26
N TYR A 124 -7.41 -13.01 -0.67
CA TYR A 124 -6.65 -14.26 -0.66
C TYR A 124 -6.35 -14.69 -2.08
N ILE A 125 -5.07 -14.81 -2.41
CA ILE A 125 -4.62 -14.96 -3.80
C ILE A 125 -3.60 -16.10 -3.86
N PRO A 126 -3.67 -16.98 -4.87
CA PRO A 126 -2.60 -17.96 -5.10
C PRO A 126 -1.30 -17.25 -5.51
N VAL A 127 -0.18 -17.78 -5.04
CA VAL A 127 1.16 -17.29 -5.40
C VAL A 127 1.92 -18.40 -6.10
N GLN A 128 2.59 -18.05 -7.18
CA GLN A 128 3.46 -18.97 -7.91
C GLN A 128 4.91 -18.75 -7.49
N GLN A 129 5.68 -19.83 -7.44
CA GLN A 129 7.14 -19.79 -7.24
C GLN A 129 7.59 -19.09 -5.94
N ALA A 130 6.78 -19.19 -4.88
CA ALA A 130 7.10 -18.70 -3.54
C ALA A 130 7.59 -19.82 -2.60
N GLY A 131 8.38 -20.76 -3.12
CA GLY A 131 8.90 -21.90 -2.35
C GLY A 131 7.78 -22.81 -1.82
N GLU A 132 7.69 -22.93 -0.50
CA GLU A 132 6.68 -23.77 0.18
C GLU A 132 5.31 -23.10 0.30
N TYR A 133 5.20 -21.81 0.01
CA TYR A 133 3.96 -21.05 0.17
C TYR A 133 3.13 -21.08 -1.12
N CYS A 134 1.84 -21.39 -1.00
CA CYS A 134 0.93 -21.50 -2.14
C CYS A 134 -0.01 -20.30 -2.27
N HIS A 135 -0.25 -19.58 -1.17
CA HIS A 135 -1.23 -18.48 -1.11
C HIS A 135 -0.69 -17.30 -0.30
N ILE A 136 -1.24 -16.12 -0.56
CA ILE A 136 -0.97 -14.88 0.15
C ILE A 136 -2.28 -14.20 0.54
N SER A 137 -2.31 -13.65 1.75
CA SER A 137 -3.35 -12.72 2.19
C SER A 137 -2.81 -11.30 2.09
N ILE A 138 -3.56 -10.41 1.45
CA ILE A 138 -3.19 -9.01 1.25
C ILE A 138 -4.27 -8.14 1.89
N ALA A 139 -3.88 -7.28 2.81
CA ALA A 139 -4.78 -6.33 3.46
C ALA A 139 -4.15 -4.93 3.47
N LEU A 140 -5.00 -3.90 3.39
CA LEU A 140 -4.59 -2.50 3.49
C LEU A 140 -5.01 -1.94 4.84
N SER A 141 -4.03 -1.45 5.61
CA SER A 141 -4.26 -0.74 6.87
C SER A 141 -4.97 0.60 6.63
N GLU A 142 -5.61 1.15 7.67
CA GLU A 142 -6.21 2.50 7.64
C GLU A 142 -5.18 3.58 7.28
N MET A 143 -3.90 3.35 7.62
CA MET A 143 -2.77 4.21 7.29
C MET A 143 -2.21 3.98 5.87
N GLY A 144 -2.77 3.06 5.10
CA GLY A 144 -2.29 2.71 3.75
C GLY A 144 -1.11 1.73 3.72
N GLU A 145 -0.77 1.11 4.84
CA GLU A 145 0.25 0.05 4.88
C GLU A 145 -0.27 -1.25 4.30
N ILE A 146 0.52 -1.92 3.46
CA ILE A 146 0.15 -3.19 2.84
C ILE A 146 0.68 -4.33 3.71
N HIS A 147 -0.23 -5.06 4.35
CA HIS A 147 0.08 -6.28 5.10
C HIS A 147 -0.03 -7.50 4.19
N MET A 148 1.00 -8.33 4.22
CA MET A 148 1.12 -9.53 3.40
C MET A 148 1.46 -10.73 4.29
N ASN A 149 0.59 -11.74 4.35
CA ASN A 149 0.91 -13.00 5.02
C ASN A 149 0.86 -14.14 4.02
N LEU A 150 1.98 -14.84 3.84
CA LEU A 150 2.08 -16.03 3.02
C LEU A 150 1.74 -17.28 3.83
N PHE A 151 1.05 -18.23 3.20
CA PHE A 151 0.68 -19.50 3.81
C PHE A 151 0.57 -20.60 2.75
N SER A 152 0.70 -21.85 3.18
CA SER A 152 0.48 -23.03 2.35
C SER A 152 -0.84 -23.68 2.74
N LEU A 153 -1.53 -24.26 1.75
CA LEU A 153 -2.71 -25.07 2.03
C LEU A 153 -2.25 -26.48 2.36
N VAL A 154 -2.69 -27.00 3.51
CA VAL A 154 -2.38 -28.36 3.95
C VAL A 154 -3.61 -29.22 3.68
N ASN A 155 -3.42 -30.40 3.05
CA ASN A 155 -4.50 -31.36 2.89
C ASN A 155 -4.88 -31.93 4.27
N PHE A 156 -6.17 -32.10 4.58
CA PHE A 156 -6.63 -32.69 5.84
C PHE A 156 -6.04 -34.08 6.11
N GLU A 157 -5.75 -34.86 5.06
CA GLU A 157 -5.07 -36.16 5.17
C GLU A 157 -3.61 -36.00 5.58
N SER A 158 -2.93 -35.00 5.03
CA SER A 158 -1.58 -34.67 5.48
C SER A 158 -1.60 -34.08 6.87
N ILE A 159 -2.69 -33.49 7.40
CA ILE A 159 -2.73 -33.05 8.82
C ILE A 159 -2.58 -34.22 9.80
N GLN A 160 -2.95 -35.46 9.43
CA GLN A 160 -2.64 -36.62 10.29
C GLN A 160 -1.15 -36.99 10.25
N GLY A 161 -0.52 -36.94 9.08
CA GLY A 161 0.94 -37.09 8.95
C GLY A 161 1.74 -35.87 9.46
N THR A 162 1.15 -34.68 9.43
CA THR A 162 1.72 -33.40 9.85
C THR A 162 1.43 -33.12 11.32
N LYS A 163 0.45 -33.79 11.96
CA LYS A 163 0.42 -33.93 13.42
C LYS A 163 1.66 -34.69 13.88
N ASN A 164 1.96 -35.83 13.25
CA ASN A 164 3.19 -36.59 13.49
C ASN A 164 4.48 -35.81 13.11
N LEU A 165 4.44 -34.89 12.12
CA LEU A 165 5.58 -34.05 11.74
C LEU A 165 5.69 -32.73 12.53
N MET A 166 4.58 -32.14 13.00
CA MET A 166 4.57 -31.01 13.94
C MET A 166 4.92 -31.46 15.36
N GLU A 167 4.60 -32.71 15.74
CA GLU A 167 5.22 -33.43 16.87
C GLU A 167 6.76 -33.50 16.71
N ASN A 168 7.26 -33.49 15.46
CA ASN A 168 8.67 -33.54 15.13
C ASN A 168 9.31 -32.15 14.89
N LYS A 169 8.52 -31.07 14.85
CA LYS A 169 9.07 -29.74 15.20
C LYS A 169 9.09 -29.66 16.72
N LYS A 170 9.87 -30.57 17.34
CA LYS A 170 10.33 -30.46 18.71
C LYS A 170 10.86 -29.05 18.88
N GLN A 171 10.04 -28.16 19.43
CA GLN A 171 10.59 -27.16 20.30
C GLN A 171 11.26 -27.98 21.37
N ASP A 172 12.58 -28.08 21.29
CA ASP A 172 13.36 -28.91 22.18
C ASP A 172 12.97 -28.46 23.59
N ILE A 173 12.28 -29.31 24.34
CA ILE A 173 11.71 -28.95 25.64
C ILE A 173 12.82 -28.43 26.56
N GLU A 174 14.05 -28.89 26.33
CA GLU A 174 15.29 -28.41 26.94
C GLU A 174 15.61 -26.96 26.56
N GLN A 175 15.50 -26.59 25.28
CA GLN A 175 15.69 -25.20 24.84
C GLN A 175 14.60 -24.29 25.39
N TRP A 176 13.33 -24.72 25.38
CA TRP A 176 12.25 -23.93 25.98
C TRP A 176 12.45 -23.77 27.49
N PHE A 177 12.79 -24.85 28.19
CA PHE A 177 13.04 -24.85 29.63
C PHE A 177 14.18 -23.89 29.99
N THR A 178 15.30 -23.96 29.26
CA THR A 178 16.47 -23.10 29.45
C THR A 178 16.19 -21.63 29.13
N GLN A 179 15.43 -21.34 28.06
CA GLN A 179 15.22 -19.96 27.62
C GLN A 179 14.11 -19.22 28.39
N LYS A 180 13.07 -19.94 28.81
CA LYS A 180 11.85 -19.35 29.38
C LYS A 180 11.25 -20.17 30.51
N GLY A 181 11.22 -21.49 30.37
CA GLY A 181 10.46 -22.38 31.24
C GLY A 181 10.89 -22.33 32.70
N GLN A 182 12.20 -22.25 32.98
CA GLN A 182 12.71 -22.07 34.34
C GLN A 182 12.14 -20.81 34.99
N GLN A 183 12.31 -19.65 34.36
CA GLN A 183 11.83 -18.38 34.90
C GLN A 183 10.31 -18.41 35.15
N LEU A 184 9.52 -18.87 34.17
CA LEU A 184 8.07 -18.89 34.25
C LEU A 184 7.56 -19.85 35.34
N LEU A 185 8.17 -21.04 35.46
CA LEU A 185 7.78 -22.03 36.46
C LEU A 185 8.20 -21.60 37.87
N THR A 186 9.41 -21.04 38.03
CA THR A 186 9.88 -20.51 39.31
C THR A 186 9.04 -19.33 39.76
N GLU A 187 8.67 -18.41 38.87
CA GLU A 187 7.78 -17.30 39.18
C GLU A 187 6.40 -17.80 39.61
N LEU A 188 5.83 -18.78 38.90
CA LEU A 188 4.55 -19.39 39.25
C LEU A 188 4.60 -20.07 40.63
N ILE A 189 5.65 -20.86 40.90
CA ILE A 189 5.84 -21.55 42.17
C ILE A 189 6.03 -20.53 43.30
N THR A 190 6.87 -19.52 43.10
CA THR A 190 7.12 -18.46 44.10
C THR A 190 5.84 -17.68 44.40
N ASN A 191 5.06 -17.36 43.37
CA ASN A 191 3.76 -16.70 43.52
C ASN A 191 2.79 -17.56 44.34
N MET A 192 2.67 -18.86 44.02
CA MET A 192 1.81 -19.77 44.78
C MET A 192 2.31 -20.00 46.22
N ASN A 193 3.62 -20.06 46.42
CA ASN A 193 4.25 -20.19 47.73
C ASN A 193 3.98 -18.94 48.60
N SER A 194 4.10 -17.74 48.03
CA SER A 194 3.78 -16.49 48.73
C SER A 194 2.31 -16.38 49.15
N ARG A 195 1.41 -17.08 48.44
CA ARG A 195 -0.02 -17.21 48.78
C ARG A 195 -0.29 -18.30 49.82
N GLY A 196 0.73 -19.02 50.28
CA GLY A 196 0.64 -20.06 51.32
C GLY A 196 0.33 -21.47 50.80
N TYR A 197 0.48 -21.73 49.49
CA TYR A 197 0.32 -23.06 48.93
C TYR A 197 1.68 -23.79 48.86
N SER A 198 1.68 -25.11 49.09
CA SER A 198 2.86 -25.99 48.92
C SER A 198 2.73 -26.93 47.72
N LYS A 199 1.62 -26.82 46.98
CA LYS A 199 1.30 -27.71 45.87
C LYS A 199 0.39 -27.03 44.87
N LEU A 200 0.72 -27.15 43.59
CA LEU A 200 -0.12 -26.73 42.47
C LEU A 200 -0.22 -27.82 41.41
N SER A 201 -1.29 -27.78 40.61
CA SER A 201 -1.52 -28.65 39.47
C SER A 201 -1.91 -27.83 38.26
N ILE A 202 -1.14 -27.93 37.19
CA ILE A 202 -1.39 -27.31 35.90
C ILE A 202 -2.12 -28.32 35.01
N ASN A 203 -3.29 -27.95 34.50
CA ASN A 203 -4.06 -28.77 33.57
C ASN A 203 -3.54 -28.63 32.13
N GLU A 204 -3.90 -29.57 31.27
CA GLU A 204 -3.62 -29.54 29.82
C GLU A 204 -4.07 -28.23 29.14
N ASN A 205 -5.14 -27.61 29.65
CA ASN A 205 -5.67 -26.34 29.14
C ASN A 205 -4.88 -25.11 29.64
N GLY A 206 -3.81 -25.29 30.43
CA GLY A 206 -3.05 -24.20 31.06
C GLY A 206 -3.60 -23.75 32.42
N ASP A 207 -4.78 -24.19 32.84
CA ASP A 207 -5.37 -23.78 34.12
C ASP A 207 -4.55 -24.25 35.32
N VAL A 208 -4.14 -23.31 36.18
CA VAL A 208 -3.42 -23.59 37.42
C VAL A 208 -4.43 -23.74 38.55
N THR A 209 -4.43 -24.93 39.13
CA THR A 209 -5.34 -25.32 40.21
C THR A 209 -4.56 -25.67 41.47
N VAL A 210 -5.12 -25.34 42.62
CA VAL A 210 -4.59 -25.73 43.94
C VAL A 210 -5.67 -26.48 44.70
N LYS A 211 -5.27 -27.37 45.61
CA LYS A 211 -6.21 -28.14 46.42
C LYS A 211 -6.56 -27.36 47.69
N GLU A 212 -7.80 -26.89 47.79
CA GLU A 212 -8.33 -26.12 48.91
C GLU A 212 -9.56 -26.86 49.46
N ASN A 213 -9.55 -27.22 50.75
CA ASN A 213 -10.64 -27.97 51.40
C ASN A 213 -11.08 -29.25 50.64
N GLY A 214 -10.11 -29.95 50.04
CA GLY A 214 -10.36 -31.18 49.29
C GLY A 214 -10.83 -30.99 47.85
N ARG A 215 -11.07 -29.74 47.39
CA ARG A 215 -11.49 -29.41 46.02
C ARG A 215 -10.36 -28.72 45.26
N ASN A 216 -10.28 -28.96 43.95
CA ASN A 216 -9.36 -28.24 43.08
C ASN A 216 -9.99 -26.90 42.70
N VAL A 217 -9.35 -25.80 43.09
CA VAL A 217 -9.79 -24.44 42.79
C VAL A 217 -8.80 -23.81 41.83
N ARG A 218 -9.29 -23.26 40.72
CA ARG A 218 -8.47 -22.49 39.77
C ARG A 218 -8.05 -21.17 40.40
N LYS A 219 -6.75 -20.89 40.43
CA LYS A 219 -6.18 -19.64 40.98
C LYS A 219 -5.41 -18.84 39.92
N ASP A 220 -5.00 -19.48 38.83
CA ASP A 220 -4.24 -18.82 37.76
C ASP A 220 -4.40 -19.53 36.41
N HIS A 221 -3.75 -19.01 35.37
CA HIS A 221 -3.68 -19.62 34.05
C HIS A 221 -2.29 -19.45 33.43
N PHE A 222 -1.67 -20.57 33.09
CA PHE A 222 -0.35 -20.66 32.49
C PHE A 222 -0.45 -20.67 30.96
N HIS A 223 -0.13 -19.53 30.34
CA HIS A 223 -0.35 -19.31 28.91
C HIS A 223 0.61 -20.08 27.98
N GLU A 224 1.87 -20.26 28.38
CA GLU A 224 2.91 -20.90 27.55
C GLU A 224 3.19 -22.34 28.02
N ILE A 225 2.15 -23.16 28.20
CA ILE A 225 2.35 -24.56 28.62
C ILE A 225 2.94 -25.41 27.48
N PRO A 226 4.02 -26.17 27.71
CA PRO A 226 4.51 -27.12 26.71
C PRO A 226 3.50 -28.26 26.48
N PRO A 227 3.52 -28.91 25.31
CA PRO A 227 2.61 -29.99 24.99
C PRO A 227 2.79 -31.17 25.96
N LYS A 228 1.69 -31.88 26.21
CA LYS A 228 1.63 -32.98 27.17
C LYS A 228 2.66 -34.09 26.91
N GLU A 229 2.96 -34.36 25.64
CA GLU A 229 3.99 -35.32 25.20
C GLU A 229 5.38 -34.97 25.77
N SER A 230 5.66 -33.68 26.00
CA SER A 230 6.93 -33.21 26.56
C SER A 230 6.98 -33.16 28.09
N TRP A 231 5.86 -33.37 28.79
CA TRP A 231 5.82 -33.28 30.26
C TRP A 231 6.63 -34.36 30.96
N ALA A 232 6.77 -35.54 30.36
CA ALA A 232 7.65 -36.59 30.88
C ALA A 232 9.10 -36.13 30.90
N ARG A 233 9.56 -35.48 29.83
CA ARG A 233 10.90 -34.92 29.73
C ARG A 233 11.08 -33.68 30.61
N LEU A 234 10.07 -32.81 30.69
CA LEU A 234 10.08 -31.66 31.60
C LEU A 234 10.24 -32.08 33.07
N ARG A 235 9.58 -33.16 33.48
CA ARG A 235 9.78 -33.73 34.82
C ARG A 235 11.26 -34.06 35.03
N GLU A 236 11.89 -34.79 34.11
CA GLU A 236 13.29 -35.19 34.22
C GLU A 236 14.23 -33.98 34.36
N LEU A 237 13.97 -32.89 33.61
CA LEU A 237 14.76 -31.66 33.68
C LEU A 237 14.62 -30.92 35.01
N MET A 238 13.50 -31.08 35.71
CA MET A 238 13.26 -30.45 37.01
C MET A 238 13.64 -31.35 38.20
N MET A 239 14.11 -32.58 37.98
CA MET A 239 14.49 -33.49 39.07
C MET A 239 15.74 -33.03 39.84
N ASP A 240 16.52 -32.10 39.30
CA ASP A 240 17.66 -31.46 40.00
C ASP A 240 17.24 -30.26 40.86
N GLU A 241 16.02 -29.75 40.72
CA GLU A 241 15.50 -28.61 41.48
C GLU A 241 14.76 -29.11 42.72
N ASP A 242 14.72 -28.35 43.82
CA ASP A 242 14.06 -28.67 45.11
C ASP A 242 12.53 -28.90 45.02
N VAL A 243 11.97 -29.07 43.82
CA VAL A 243 10.55 -29.16 43.48
C VAL A 243 10.22 -30.55 42.92
N GLN A 244 9.33 -31.27 43.58
CA GLN A 244 8.83 -32.56 43.10
C GLN A 244 7.77 -32.40 42.01
N VAL A 245 8.04 -32.96 40.83
CA VAL A 245 7.14 -32.90 39.67
C VAL A 245 6.47 -34.24 39.38
N LYS A 246 5.13 -34.26 39.37
CA LYS A 246 4.31 -35.43 39.04
C LYS A 246 3.37 -35.17 37.86
N VAL A 247 3.65 -35.84 36.75
CA VAL A 247 2.76 -36.04 35.61
C VAL A 247 1.68 -37.08 35.97
N SER A 248 0.40 -36.73 35.80
CA SER A 248 -0.75 -37.62 35.98
C SER A 248 -1.77 -37.37 34.88
N GLY A 249 -1.63 -38.10 33.77
CA GLY A 249 -2.57 -38.08 32.64
C GLY A 249 -2.70 -36.69 31.99
N ARG A 250 -3.62 -35.87 32.50
CA ARG A 250 -3.93 -34.51 32.00
C ARG A 250 -3.46 -33.38 32.93
N GLN A 251 -2.71 -33.71 33.98
CA GLN A 251 -2.26 -32.77 34.98
C GLN A 251 -0.76 -32.90 35.24
N LEU A 252 -0.09 -31.77 35.33
CA LEU A 252 1.28 -31.63 35.78
C LEU A 252 1.28 -31.00 37.18
N THR A 253 1.67 -31.78 38.18
CA THR A 253 1.62 -31.37 39.58
C THR A 253 3.01 -31.04 40.09
N PHE A 254 3.14 -29.93 40.79
CA PHE A 254 4.38 -29.47 41.42
C PHE A 254 4.15 -29.39 42.93
N ALA A 255 5.11 -29.87 43.70
CA ALA A 255 5.12 -29.78 45.16
C ALA A 255 6.53 -29.37 45.62
N TRP A 256 6.60 -28.49 46.62
CA TRP A 256 7.83 -27.96 47.21
C TRP A 256 7.68 -27.89 48.73
#